data_AF-A0A958WTL2-F1
#
_entry.id   AF-A0A958WTL2-F1
#
_cell.length_a   1.000
_cell.length_b   1.000
_cell.length_c   1.000
_cell.angle_alpha   90.00
_cell.angle_beta   90.00
_cell.angle_gamma   90.00
#
_symmetry.space_group_name_H-M   'P 1'
#
loop_
_entity.id
_entity.type
_entity.pdbx_description
1 polymer ?
#
loop_
_entity_poly.entity_id
_entity_poly.type
_entity_poly.pdbx_seq_one_letter_code
_entity_poly.pdbx_strand_id
1 'polypeptide(L)'
;MKQLAVLGILALLMVLGVTCTPEHGEEEHSDSHHLLEQLKQISVDSLNYDFSRFDHVDKEKLVQIHQLMEGAEQFLIPDRLAEMKSYPCSNCHSKSLEALQAGKEPGEKKSHWDIEVVHAKTATMQCATCHDVNDFNQLHSLTGAPIEFRHSYELCGQCHSTQIKDWLGGAHGKQVGGWAPPRVSQTCVGCHNPHKPAFEKRLPARLNTEWLK
;
A
#
# COMPACT_ATOMS: atom_id res chain seq x y z
N MET A 1 -68.66 -50.55 24.83
CA MET A 1 -67.53 -51.30 24.23
C MET A 1 -66.68 -50.47 23.26
N LYS A 2 -67.25 -49.69 22.32
CA LYS A 2 -66.46 -48.86 21.39
C LYS A 2 -65.63 -47.74 22.05
N GLN A 3 -66.13 -47.09 23.10
CA GLN A 3 -65.41 -46.00 23.78
C GLN A 3 -64.20 -46.47 24.61
N LEU A 4 -64.28 -47.66 25.22
CA LEU A 4 -63.17 -48.27 25.95
C LEU A 4 -62.04 -48.72 25.03
N ALA A 5 -62.37 -49.18 23.82
CA ALA A 5 -61.37 -49.54 22.80
C ALA A 5 -60.63 -48.31 22.25
N VAL A 6 -61.34 -47.19 22.06
CA VAL A 6 -60.73 -45.92 21.61
C VAL A 6 -59.81 -45.32 22.68
N LEU A 7 -60.21 -45.37 23.95
CA LEU A 7 -59.37 -44.96 25.08
C LEU A 7 -58.12 -45.84 25.24
N GLY A 8 -58.24 -47.15 25.01
CA GLY A 8 -57.08 -48.06 25.03
C GLY A 8 -56.08 -47.79 23.91
N ILE A 9 -56.57 -47.48 22.70
CA ILE A 9 -55.70 -47.15 21.55
C ILE A 9 -55.03 -45.77 21.75
N LEU A 10 -55.73 -44.78 22.30
CA LEU A 10 -55.15 -43.48 22.63
C LEU A 10 -54.09 -43.57 23.74
N ALA A 11 -54.33 -44.39 24.76
CA ALA A 11 -53.35 -44.63 25.82
C ALA A 11 -52.10 -45.34 25.28
N LEU A 12 -52.27 -46.32 24.39
CA LEU A 12 -51.16 -47.03 23.75
C LEU A 12 -50.33 -46.09 22.83
N LEU A 13 -50.99 -45.20 22.08
CA LEU A 13 -50.33 -44.20 21.24
C LEU A 13 -49.60 -43.13 22.07
N MET A 14 -50.13 -42.73 23.24
CA MET A 14 -49.40 -41.87 24.17
C MET A 14 -48.17 -42.56 24.74
N VAL A 15 -48.26 -43.83 25.13
CA VAL A 15 -47.12 -44.58 25.68
C VAL A 15 -46.04 -44.80 24.62
N LEU A 16 -46.42 -45.15 23.38
CA LEU A 16 -45.49 -45.30 22.26
C LEU A 16 -44.87 -43.96 21.79
N GLY A 17 -45.60 -42.85 21.94
CA GLY A 17 -45.10 -41.51 21.64
C GLY A 17 -44.09 -40.98 22.67
N VAL A 18 -44.17 -41.42 23.92
CA VAL A 18 -43.23 -41.04 24.99
C VAL A 18 -41.92 -41.84 24.93
N THR A 19 -41.94 -43.07 24.38
CA THR A 19 -40.71 -43.89 24.20
C THR A 19 -39.92 -43.55 22.94
N CYS A 20 -40.40 -42.63 22.10
CA CYS A 20 -39.74 -42.15 20.88
C CYS A 20 -39.43 -40.65 20.95
N THR A 21 -39.18 -40.11 22.13
CA THR A 21 -38.32 -38.92 22.20
C THR A 21 -36.89 -39.45 22.15
N PRO A 22 -36.08 -39.10 21.14
CA PRO A 22 -34.64 -39.30 21.30
C PRO A 22 -34.30 -38.57 22.59
N GLU A 23 -33.68 -39.26 23.55
CA GLU A 23 -32.86 -38.55 24.51
C GLU A 23 -31.94 -37.69 23.66
N HIS A 24 -32.17 -36.38 23.66
CA HIS A 24 -31.09 -35.46 23.40
C HIS A 24 -30.13 -35.71 24.55
N GLY A 25 -29.28 -36.73 24.39
CA GLY A 25 -28.04 -36.79 25.10
C GLY A 25 -27.42 -35.43 24.86
N GLU A 26 -27.31 -34.66 25.92
CA GLU A 26 -26.29 -33.63 26.03
C GLU A 26 -24.93 -34.35 26.04
N GLU A 27 -24.63 -35.11 24.99
CA GLU A 27 -23.31 -35.63 24.67
C GLU A 27 -22.51 -34.41 24.22
N GLU A 28 -21.90 -33.77 25.21
CA GLU A 28 -20.54 -33.24 25.13
C GLU A 28 -20.21 -32.50 23.83
N HIS A 29 -20.81 -31.33 23.64
CA HIS A 29 -20.13 -30.21 22.98
C HIS A 29 -19.23 -29.44 23.96
N SER A 30 -18.61 -30.14 24.91
CA SER A 30 -17.87 -29.53 26.01
C SER A 30 -16.35 -29.55 25.84
N ASP A 31 -15.80 -29.71 24.63
CA ASP A 31 -14.34 -29.68 24.49
C ASP A 31 -13.76 -29.10 23.20
N SER A 32 -14.60 -28.50 22.37
CA SER A 32 -14.11 -27.65 21.29
C SER A 32 -14.60 -26.23 21.54
N HIS A 33 -13.83 -25.48 22.33
CA HIS A 33 -13.88 -24.02 22.27
C HIS A 33 -14.03 -23.61 20.80
N HIS A 34 -15.08 -22.84 20.48
CA HIS A 34 -15.26 -22.27 19.14
C HIS A 34 -13.91 -21.71 18.68
N LEU A 35 -13.50 -21.94 17.43
CA LEU A 35 -12.16 -21.56 16.94
C LEU A 35 -11.74 -20.15 17.36
N LEU A 36 -12.68 -19.20 17.39
CA LEU A 36 -12.46 -17.83 17.84
C LEU A 36 -12.08 -17.71 19.33
N GLU A 37 -12.63 -18.55 20.18
CA GLU A 37 -12.32 -18.58 21.61
C GLU A 37 -10.98 -19.27 21.89
N GLN A 38 -10.62 -20.29 21.09
CA GLN A 38 -9.26 -20.85 21.09
C GLN A 38 -8.22 -19.80 20.67
N LEU A 39 -8.53 -19.03 19.62
CA LEU A 39 -7.65 -17.95 19.14
C LEU A 39 -7.48 -16.83 20.17
N LYS A 40 -8.51 -16.50 20.97
CA LYS A 40 -8.40 -15.52 22.06
C LYS A 40 -7.52 -15.98 23.22
N GLN A 41 -7.44 -17.30 23.45
CA GLN A 41 -6.63 -17.88 24.52
C GLN A 41 -5.15 -17.99 24.14
N ILE A 42 -4.81 -17.92 22.85
CA ILE A 42 -3.43 -17.84 22.38
C ILE A 42 -2.91 -16.43 22.65
N SER A 43 -2.02 -16.28 23.63
CA SER A 43 -1.29 -15.03 23.86
C SER A 43 -0.45 -14.71 22.63
N VAL A 44 -0.62 -13.53 22.05
CA VAL A 44 0.16 -13.06 20.88
C VAL A 44 1.68 -13.15 21.14
N ASP A 45 2.08 -13.09 22.40
CA ASP A 45 3.47 -13.15 22.87
C ASP A 45 4.17 -14.50 22.64
N SER A 46 3.45 -15.58 22.29
CA SER A 46 4.04 -16.92 22.08
C SER A 46 4.47 -17.19 20.64
N LEU A 47 4.21 -16.28 19.71
CA LEU A 47 4.57 -16.44 18.31
C LEU A 47 5.93 -15.78 18.04
N ASN A 48 7.00 -16.57 18.13
CA ASN A 48 8.34 -16.12 17.77
C ASN A 48 8.57 -16.41 16.27
N TYR A 49 8.46 -15.38 15.43
CA TYR A 49 8.72 -15.47 14.00
C TYR A 49 10.22 -15.25 13.74
N ASP A 50 10.84 -16.18 13.01
CA ASP A 50 12.19 -15.97 12.51
C ASP A 50 12.16 -14.95 11.37
N PHE A 51 12.62 -13.74 11.68
CA PHE A 51 12.70 -12.62 10.75
C PHE A 51 14.05 -12.54 10.03
N SER A 52 14.97 -13.51 10.18
CA SER A 52 16.36 -13.38 9.73
C SER A 52 16.60 -13.41 8.22
N ARG A 53 15.56 -13.35 7.38
CA ARG A 53 15.68 -13.50 5.92
C ARG A 53 15.81 -12.14 5.21
N PHE A 54 16.90 -11.41 5.50
CA PHE A 54 17.17 -10.08 4.92
C PHE A 54 18.09 -10.05 3.70
N ASP A 55 18.59 -11.19 3.22
CA ASP A 55 19.55 -11.26 2.10
C ASP A 55 19.08 -10.58 0.79
N HIS A 56 17.78 -10.28 0.65
CA HIS A 56 17.22 -9.62 -0.54
C HIS A 56 17.22 -8.08 -0.47
N VAL A 57 17.38 -7.47 0.71
CA VAL A 57 17.32 -6.01 0.88
C VAL A 57 18.71 -5.36 0.73
N ASP A 58 19.78 -6.13 0.92
CA ASP A 58 21.18 -5.65 0.93
C ASP A 58 21.66 -4.97 -0.37
N LYS A 59 20.92 -5.12 -1.48
CA LYS A 59 21.29 -4.54 -2.78
C LYS A 59 20.72 -3.15 -3.02
N GLU A 60 19.73 -2.71 -2.25
CA GLU A 60 19.11 -1.40 -2.44
C GLU A 60 19.66 -0.39 -1.43
N LYS A 61 20.00 0.82 -1.91
CA LYS A 61 20.30 1.93 -1.00
C LYS A 61 18.99 2.35 -0.36
N LEU A 62 18.88 2.22 0.96
CA LEU A 62 17.70 2.60 1.71
C LEU A 62 17.93 3.89 2.49
N VAL A 63 16.87 4.66 2.65
CA VAL A 63 16.83 5.79 3.58
C VAL A 63 15.66 5.64 4.54
N GLN A 64 15.88 6.10 5.76
CA GLN A 64 14.83 6.20 6.75
C GLN A 64 13.95 7.42 6.43
N ILE A 65 12.64 7.28 6.60
CA ILE A 65 11.75 8.44 6.45
C ILE A 65 12.00 9.44 7.59
N HIS A 66 11.97 10.73 7.26
CA HIS A 66 11.86 11.77 8.29
C HIS A 66 10.41 11.79 8.80
N GLN A 67 10.24 12.09 10.08
CA GLN A 67 8.95 11.99 10.75
C GLN A 67 7.98 13.06 10.24
N LEU A 68 7.21 12.74 9.19
CA LEU A 68 6.27 13.67 8.53
C LEU A 68 5.06 14.03 9.38
N MET A 69 4.71 13.12 10.29
CA MET A 69 3.51 13.20 11.10
C MET A 69 3.83 12.65 12.48
N GLU A 70 3.36 13.36 13.50
CA GLU A 70 3.43 12.93 14.88
C GLU A 70 2.71 11.57 15.02
N GLY A 71 3.42 10.56 15.52
CA GLY A 71 2.91 9.19 15.67
C GLY A 71 3.14 8.25 14.48
N ALA A 72 3.77 8.68 13.37
CA ALA A 72 4.17 7.74 12.33
C ALA A 72 5.37 6.88 12.77
N GLU A 73 5.25 5.56 12.62
CA GLU A 73 6.37 4.64 12.86
C GLU A 73 7.49 4.89 11.84
N GLN A 74 8.74 4.73 12.30
CA GLN A 74 9.89 4.82 11.41
C GLN A 74 9.96 3.56 10.54
N PHE A 75 10.09 3.75 9.23
CA PHE A 75 10.35 2.67 8.27
C PHE A 75 11.31 3.15 7.17
N LEU A 76 11.75 2.20 6.35
CA LEU A 76 12.74 2.45 5.29
C LEU A 76 12.06 2.57 3.93
N ILE A 77 12.69 3.33 3.04
CA ILE A 77 12.28 3.49 1.65
C ILE A 77 13.49 3.36 0.72
N PRO A 78 13.32 2.92 -0.53
CA PRO A 78 14.38 2.99 -1.53
C PRO A 78 14.86 4.43 -1.76
N ASP A 79 16.17 4.61 -1.91
CA ASP A 79 16.79 5.89 -2.23
C ASP A 79 16.54 6.24 -3.69
N ARG A 80 15.46 7.00 -3.93
CA ARG A 80 15.11 7.47 -5.26
C ARG A 80 16.23 8.25 -5.94
N LEU A 81 16.98 9.06 -5.20
CA LEU A 81 18.04 9.91 -5.74
C LEU A 81 19.19 9.06 -6.28
N ALA A 82 19.56 8.00 -5.56
CA ALA A 82 20.60 7.07 -6.00
C ALA A 82 20.25 6.31 -7.29
N GLU A 83 18.95 6.16 -7.60
CA GLU A 83 18.46 5.49 -8.80
C GLU A 83 18.26 6.44 -10.01
N MET A 84 18.44 7.75 -9.83
CA MET A 84 18.28 8.72 -10.92
C MET A 84 19.46 8.66 -11.89
N LYS A 85 19.19 8.24 -13.15
CA LYS A 85 20.21 8.17 -14.21
C LYS A 85 20.73 9.54 -14.66
N SER A 86 19.87 10.55 -14.72
CA SER A 86 20.19 11.89 -15.23
C SER A 86 20.23 12.93 -14.11
N TYR A 87 21.06 12.69 -13.10
CA TYR A 87 21.29 13.59 -11.97
C TYR A 87 22.80 13.87 -11.80
N PRO A 88 23.21 15.10 -11.43
CA PRO A 88 22.39 16.27 -11.16
C PRO A 88 21.79 16.91 -12.41
N CYS A 89 20.58 17.42 -12.28
CA CYS A 89 19.82 18.12 -13.31
C CYS A 89 20.53 19.40 -13.79
N SER A 90 21.31 20.03 -12.91
CA SER A 90 22.15 21.19 -13.20
C SER A 90 23.20 20.94 -14.30
N ASN A 91 23.52 19.68 -14.62
CA ASN A 91 24.39 19.36 -15.75
C ASN A 91 23.85 19.90 -17.09
N CYS A 92 22.53 19.94 -17.24
CA CYS A 92 21.86 20.56 -18.39
C CYS A 92 21.23 21.90 -18.01
N HIS A 93 20.67 22.01 -16.80
CA HIS A 93 20.07 23.24 -16.27
C HIS A 93 21.12 24.17 -15.65
N SER A 94 22.10 24.59 -16.46
CA SER A 94 23.21 25.46 -16.03
C SER A 94 22.88 26.96 -16.06
N LYS A 95 21.71 27.32 -16.61
CA LYS A 95 21.20 28.69 -16.76
C LYS A 95 19.68 28.69 -16.51
N SER A 96 19.08 29.88 -16.46
CA SER A 96 17.62 30.01 -16.35
C SER A 96 16.91 29.33 -17.52
N LEU A 97 15.66 28.90 -17.31
CA LEU A 97 14.85 28.29 -18.36
C LEU A 97 14.68 29.22 -19.56
N GLU A 98 14.53 30.52 -19.34
CA GLU A 98 14.37 31.51 -20.40
C GLU A 98 15.64 31.57 -21.27
N ALA A 99 16.82 31.59 -20.63
CA ALA A 99 18.09 31.61 -21.35
C ALA A 99 18.33 30.32 -22.15
N LEU A 100 17.99 29.16 -21.58
CA LEU A 100 18.08 27.87 -22.27
C LEU A 100 17.10 27.78 -23.44
N GLN A 101 15.89 28.32 -23.29
CA GLN A 101 14.88 28.32 -24.35
C GLN A 101 15.21 29.31 -25.48
N ALA A 102 15.82 30.46 -25.16
CA ALA A 102 16.24 31.44 -26.16
C ALA A 102 17.38 30.94 -27.06
N GLY A 103 18.25 30.07 -26.53
CA GLY A 103 19.35 29.45 -27.27
C GLY A 103 18.97 28.24 -28.12
N LYS A 104 17.68 27.92 -28.24
CA LYS A 104 17.17 26.74 -28.94
C LYS A 104 17.05 26.99 -30.44
N GLU A 105 17.62 26.10 -31.25
CA GLU A 105 17.48 26.19 -32.69
C GLU A 105 16.05 25.81 -33.16
N PRO A 106 15.55 26.40 -34.26
CA PRO A 106 14.28 26.01 -34.86
C PRO A 106 14.27 24.50 -35.18
N GLY A 107 13.25 23.79 -34.71
CA GLY A 107 13.11 22.34 -34.95
C GLY A 107 13.85 21.42 -33.97
N GLU A 108 14.69 21.94 -33.08
CA GLU A 108 15.35 21.14 -32.04
C GLU A 108 14.32 20.59 -31.03
N LYS A 109 14.48 19.36 -30.56
CA LYS A 109 13.63 18.79 -29.49
C LYS A 109 14.23 19.14 -28.12
N LYS A 110 13.38 19.55 -27.17
CA LYS A 110 13.78 19.78 -25.76
C LYS A 110 14.16 18.44 -25.13
N SER A 111 15.06 18.40 -24.13
CA SER A 111 15.43 17.14 -23.45
C SER A 111 14.26 16.39 -22.79
N HIS A 112 13.21 17.12 -22.39
CA HIS A 112 11.98 16.58 -21.78
C HIS A 112 10.76 16.64 -22.72
N TRP A 113 10.98 16.56 -24.04
CA TRP A 113 9.92 16.75 -25.04
C TRP A 113 8.81 15.69 -24.99
N ASP A 114 9.08 14.54 -24.38
CA ASP A 114 8.22 13.37 -24.26
C ASP A 114 7.51 13.28 -22.89
N ILE A 115 7.64 14.32 -22.05
CA ILE A 115 6.99 14.39 -20.74
C ILE A 115 5.76 15.30 -20.83
N GLU A 116 4.59 14.72 -20.52
CA GLU A 116 3.32 15.44 -20.39
C GLU A 116 2.81 15.32 -18.95
N VAL A 117 2.33 16.44 -18.38
CA VAL A 117 1.71 16.46 -17.05
C VAL A 117 0.21 16.19 -17.19
N VAL A 118 -0.18 14.96 -16.89
CA VAL A 118 -1.56 14.47 -16.85
C VAL A 118 -1.93 14.17 -15.39
N HIS A 119 -2.03 15.21 -14.57
CA HIS A 119 -2.30 15.09 -13.14
C HIS A 119 -3.50 15.94 -12.69
N ALA A 120 -3.34 17.26 -12.66
CA ALA A 120 -4.44 18.21 -12.51
C ALA A 120 -4.62 19.02 -13.81
N LYS A 121 -5.66 19.87 -13.86
CA LYS A 121 -5.80 20.82 -14.97
C LYS A 121 -4.56 21.74 -15.01
N THR A 122 -4.13 22.13 -16.21
CA THR A 122 -2.96 23.00 -16.43
C THR A 122 -3.05 24.35 -15.71
N ALA A 123 -4.26 24.87 -15.48
CA ALA A 123 -4.49 26.07 -14.69
C ALA A 123 -4.25 25.89 -13.18
N THR A 124 -4.13 24.64 -12.70
CA THR A 124 -3.92 24.29 -11.28
C THR A 124 -2.50 23.79 -11.04
N MET A 125 -1.99 22.94 -11.93
CA MET A 125 -0.64 22.39 -11.81
C MET A 125 0.11 22.44 -13.13
N GLN A 126 1.38 22.82 -13.04
CA GLN A 126 2.36 22.82 -14.11
C GLN A 126 3.69 22.29 -13.56
N CYS A 127 4.73 22.19 -14.40
CA CYS A 127 6.03 21.67 -13.98
C CYS A 127 6.57 22.39 -12.74
N ALA A 128 6.46 23.72 -12.73
CA ALA A 128 6.89 24.59 -11.65
C ALA A 128 6.05 24.49 -10.36
N THR A 129 4.94 23.75 -10.37
CA THR A 129 4.17 23.51 -9.13
C THR A 129 4.89 22.53 -8.21
N CYS A 130 5.69 21.62 -8.79
CA CYS A 130 6.39 20.58 -8.06
C CYS A 130 7.91 20.76 -8.10
N HIS A 131 8.43 21.22 -9.24
CA HIS A 131 9.86 21.48 -9.44
C HIS A 131 10.20 22.91 -9.12
N ASP A 132 11.32 23.10 -8.43
CA ASP A 132 11.91 24.42 -8.25
C ASP A 132 12.52 24.87 -9.58
N VAL A 133 12.03 25.99 -10.12
CA VAL A 133 12.50 26.54 -11.39
C VAL A 133 13.86 27.22 -11.29
N ASN A 134 14.31 27.51 -10.07
CA ASN A 134 15.63 28.09 -9.80
C ASN A 134 16.66 27.01 -9.48
N ASP A 135 16.22 25.83 -9.03
CA ASP A 135 17.08 24.66 -8.82
C ASP A 135 16.36 23.35 -9.17
N PHE A 136 16.61 22.85 -10.39
CA PHE A 136 16.02 21.59 -10.86
C PHE A 136 16.55 20.33 -10.15
N ASN A 137 17.60 20.45 -9.30
CA ASN A 137 18.06 19.32 -8.49
C ASN A 137 17.13 19.00 -7.33
N GLN A 138 16.11 19.84 -7.09
CA GLN A 138 15.15 19.66 -6.01
C GLN A 138 13.70 19.89 -6.46
N LEU A 139 12.80 19.43 -5.61
CA LEU A 139 11.39 19.78 -5.61
C LEU A 139 11.18 20.93 -4.62
N HIS A 140 9.99 21.51 -4.62
CA HIS A 140 9.59 22.47 -3.59
C HIS A 140 8.14 22.23 -3.15
N SER A 141 7.88 22.51 -1.88
CA SER A 141 6.54 22.51 -1.30
C SER A 141 5.67 23.63 -1.89
N LEU A 142 4.36 23.62 -1.59
CA LEU A 142 3.44 24.69 -1.96
C LEU A 142 3.81 26.05 -1.34
N THR A 143 4.61 26.06 -0.27
CA THR A 143 5.14 27.27 0.37
C THR A 143 6.57 27.62 -0.08
N GLY A 144 7.14 26.87 -1.01
CA GLY A 144 8.49 27.10 -1.57
C GLY A 144 9.63 26.48 -0.75
N ALA A 145 9.36 25.77 0.35
CA ALA A 145 10.40 25.04 1.06
C ALA A 145 10.98 23.90 0.19
N PRO A 146 12.31 23.70 0.16
CA PRO A 146 12.95 22.70 -0.68
C PRO A 146 12.62 21.28 -0.21
N ILE A 147 12.45 20.37 -1.17
CA ILE A 147 12.19 18.95 -0.93
C ILE A 147 13.13 18.15 -1.85
N GLU A 148 13.98 17.29 -1.29
CA GLU A 148 14.81 16.40 -2.12
C GLU A 148 13.97 15.34 -2.86
N PHE A 149 14.43 14.85 -4.01
CA PHE A 149 13.73 13.79 -4.74
C PHE A 149 13.51 12.50 -3.92
N ARG A 150 14.40 12.16 -2.98
CA ARG A 150 14.22 11.05 -2.03
C ARG A 150 13.03 11.25 -1.08
N HIS A 151 12.61 12.49 -0.91
CA HIS A 151 11.51 12.95 -0.05
C HIS A 151 10.27 13.33 -0.88
N SER A 152 10.12 12.82 -2.11
CA SER A 152 8.97 13.18 -2.96
C SER A 152 7.60 12.89 -2.35
N TYR A 153 7.52 11.97 -1.37
CA TYR A 153 6.29 11.67 -0.64
C TYR A 153 5.78 12.88 0.17
N GLU A 154 6.68 13.76 0.62
CA GLU A 154 6.34 15.00 1.33
C GLU A 154 5.56 15.94 0.41
N LEU A 155 6.03 16.06 -0.84
CA LEU A 155 5.37 16.84 -1.87
C LEU A 155 3.96 16.31 -2.14
N CYS A 156 3.81 15.00 -2.36
CA CYS A 156 2.53 14.36 -2.64
C CYS A 156 1.54 14.51 -1.48
N GLY A 157 2.01 14.38 -0.25
CA GLY A 157 1.22 14.42 0.97
C GLY A 157 0.53 15.76 1.23
N GLN A 158 1.01 16.85 0.63
CA GLN A 158 0.39 18.18 0.75
C GLN A 158 -1.05 18.23 0.20
N CYS A 159 -1.36 17.39 -0.79
CA CYS A 159 -2.70 17.28 -1.39
C CYS A 159 -3.34 15.92 -1.12
N HIS A 160 -2.56 14.83 -1.15
CA HIS A 160 -3.04 13.45 -1.03
C HIS A 160 -3.03 12.95 0.42
N SER A 161 -3.74 13.68 1.28
CA SER A 161 -3.74 13.46 2.73
C SER A 161 -4.23 12.07 3.16
N THR A 162 -5.19 11.46 2.46
CA THR A 162 -5.62 10.09 2.75
C THR A 162 -4.56 9.08 2.35
N GLN A 163 -4.02 9.19 1.13
CA GLN A 163 -3.03 8.23 0.63
C GLN A 163 -1.74 8.26 1.45
N ILE A 164 -1.28 9.45 1.87
CA ILE A 164 -0.10 9.54 2.72
C ILE A 164 -0.34 8.93 4.10
N LYS A 165 -1.53 9.09 4.70
CA LYS A 165 -1.88 8.43 5.97
C LYS A 165 -1.91 6.91 5.83
N ASP A 166 -2.54 6.40 4.77
CA ASP A 166 -2.57 4.96 4.50
C ASP A 166 -1.16 4.41 4.24
N TRP A 167 -0.31 5.18 3.55
CA TRP A 167 1.08 4.80 3.30
C TRP A 167 1.91 4.80 4.57
N LEU A 168 1.81 5.83 5.41
CA LEU A 168 2.49 5.86 6.70
C LEU A 168 2.06 4.68 7.59
N GLY A 169 0.75 4.38 7.64
CA GLY A 169 0.19 3.26 8.39
C GLY A 169 0.39 1.85 7.77
N GLY A 170 0.96 1.75 6.56
CA GLY A 170 1.25 0.47 5.92
C GLY A 170 0.10 -0.17 5.15
N ALA A 171 -1.06 0.47 5.10
CA ALA A 171 -2.18 0.08 4.24
C ALA A 171 -1.93 0.39 2.75
N HIS A 172 -0.96 1.28 2.46
CA HIS A 172 -0.56 1.65 1.11
C HIS A 172 0.96 1.55 0.92
N GLY A 173 1.39 1.37 -0.33
CA GLY A 173 2.80 1.22 -0.69
C GLY A 173 3.26 -0.23 -0.65
N LYS A 174 3.86 -0.70 -1.75
CA LYS A 174 4.35 -2.08 -1.84
C LYS A 174 5.50 -2.29 -0.87
N GLN A 175 5.39 -3.30 0.00
CA GLN A 175 6.49 -3.71 0.86
C GLN A 175 7.59 -4.42 0.04
N VAL A 176 8.84 -4.04 0.30
CA VAL A 176 10.06 -4.62 -0.27
C VAL A 176 10.76 -5.38 0.85
N GLY A 177 11.43 -6.49 0.55
CA GLY A 177 12.11 -7.29 1.58
C GLY A 177 11.22 -8.23 2.41
N GLY A 178 9.93 -8.35 2.08
CA GLY A 178 8.99 -9.24 2.77
C GLY A 178 8.32 -8.58 3.98
N TRP A 179 7.55 -9.36 4.75
CA TRP A 179 6.72 -8.85 5.87
C TRP A 179 7.48 -8.67 7.19
N ALA A 180 8.75 -9.09 7.25
CA ALA A 180 9.62 -9.01 8.40
C ALA A 180 10.10 -7.57 8.67
N PRO A 181 10.27 -7.13 9.92
CA PRO A 181 10.93 -5.86 10.25
C PRO A 181 12.45 -5.90 9.95
N PRO A 182 13.06 -4.83 9.40
CA PRO A 182 12.46 -3.52 9.19
C PRO A 182 11.51 -3.48 7.99
N ARG A 183 10.39 -2.76 8.16
CA ARG A 183 9.50 -2.46 7.05
C ARG A 183 10.24 -1.61 6.03
N VAL A 184 10.31 -2.09 4.79
CA VAL A 184 10.77 -1.30 3.64
C VAL A 184 9.59 -1.10 2.71
N SER A 185 9.22 0.13 2.39
CA SER A 185 8.08 0.41 1.52
C SER A 185 8.50 1.20 0.29
N GLN A 186 7.97 0.85 -0.87
CA GLN A 186 8.08 1.69 -2.06
C GLN A 186 7.46 3.06 -1.79
N THR A 187 8.08 4.11 -2.34
CA THR A 187 7.54 5.48 -2.28
C THR A 187 6.40 5.65 -3.27
N CYS A 188 5.69 6.78 -3.20
CA CYS A 188 4.63 7.13 -4.14
C CYS A 188 5.11 6.99 -5.59
N VAL A 189 6.29 7.54 -5.90
CA VAL A 189 6.88 7.52 -7.25
C VAL A 189 7.56 6.21 -7.61
N GLY A 190 7.73 5.29 -6.66
CA GLY A 190 8.20 3.93 -6.93
C GLY A 190 7.12 3.06 -7.61
N CYS A 191 5.85 3.45 -7.49
CA CYS A 191 4.73 2.77 -8.14
C CYS A 191 3.97 3.65 -9.14
N HIS A 192 3.85 4.96 -8.85
CA HIS A 192 3.13 5.92 -9.69
C HIS A 192 4.09 6.74 -10.56
N ASN A 193 3.69 7.01 -11.80
CA ASN A 193 4.38 8.02 -12.60
C ASN A 193 4.05 9.41 -12.04
N PRO A 194 5.01 10.22 -11.57
CA PRO A 194 4.74 11.51 -10.95
C PRO A 194 4.04 12.52 -11.88
N HIS A 195 4.20 12.37 -13.20
CA HIS A 195 3.56 13.23 -14.19
C HIS A 195 2.21 12.68 -14.67
N LYS A 196 1.91 11.40 -14.39
CA LYS A 196 0.62 10.75 -14.68
C LYS A 196 0.32 9.69 -13.61
N PRO A 197 -0.05 10.09 -12.38
CA PRO A 197 -0.09 9.15 -11.25
C PRO A 197 -1.21 8.12 -11.33
N ALA A 198 -2.32 8.44 -12.00
CA ALA A 198 -3.45 7.52 -12.11
C ALA A 198 -3.06 6.25 -12.88
N PHE A 199 -3.38 5.09 -12.32
CA PHE A 199 -3.26 3.83 -13.04
C PHE A 199 -4.36 3.72 -14.10
N GLU A 200 -3.96 3.36 -15.31
CA GLU A 200 -4.90 3.01 -16.36
C GLU A 200 -5.72 1.79 -15.97
N LYS A 201 -6.98 1.75 -16.42
CA LYS A 201 -7.81 0.56 -16.28
C LYS A 201 -7.13 -0.59 -17.00
N ARG A 202 -6.79 -1.63 -16.25
CA ARG A 202 -6.23 -2.87 -16.78
C ARG A 202 -6.94 -4.05 -16.16
N LEU A 203 -7.07 -5.12 -16.93
CA LEU A 203 -7.46 -6.40 -16.37
C LEU A 203 -6.35 -6.87 -15.42
N PRO A 204 -6.68 -7.65 -14.37
CA PRO A 204 -5.67 -8.33 -13.58
C PRO A 204 -4.74 -9.10 -14.53
N ALA A 205 -3.43 -8.97 -14.31
CA ALA A 205 -2.46 -9.79 -15.04
C ALA A 205 -2.83 -11.25 -14.78
N ARG A 206 -3.21 -11.99 -15.83
CA ARG A 206 -3.64 -13.39 -15.69
C ARG A 206 -2.50 -14.32 -15.28
N LEU A 207 -1.24 -13.87 -15.36
CA LEU A 207 -0.04 -14.66 -15.04
C LEU A 207 1.05 -13.75 -14.42
N ASN A 208 1.50 -14.08 -13.20
CA ASN A 208 2.71 -13.53 -12.57
C ASN A 208 3.98 -14.28 -13.03
N THR A 209 4.00 -14.79 -14.26
CA THR A 209 5.12 -15.59 -14.79
C THR A 209 5.74 -14.90 -16.00
N GLU A 210 6.36 -13.74 -15.78
CA GLU A 210 7.42 -13.28 -16.68
C GLU A 210 8.74 -13.91 -16.24
N TRP A 211 8.91 -15.20 -16.55
CA TRP A 211 10.20 -15.91 -16.55
C TRP A 211 10.57 -16.36 -17.97
N LEU A 212 10.23 -15.56 -18.98
CA LEU A 212 10.53 -15.87 -20.38
C LEU A 212 10.93 -14.61 -21.13
N LYS A 213 12.18 -14.15 -20.93
CA LYS A 213 13.05 -13.57 -21.96
C LYS A 213 14.50 -13.82 -21.61
#